data_AF-A0A314Y6R5-F1
#
_entry.id   AF-A0A314Y6R5-F1
#
_cell.length_a   1.000
_cell.length_b   1.000
_cell.length_c   1.000
_cell.angle_alpha   90.00
_cell.angle_beta   90.00
_cell.angle_gamma   90.00
#
_symmetry.space_group_name_H-M   'P 1'
#
loop_
_entity.id
_entity.type
_entity.pdbx_description
1 polymer ?
#
loop_
_entity_poly.entity_id
_entity_poly.type
_entity_poly.pdbx_seq_one_letter_code
_entity_poly.pdbx_strand_id
1 'polypeptide(L)'
;MAWSVTVEARLTPEAKDLISRFLCDVENRLGRADQIKAHPWFKDIAWDKLYEVEAAFKPEVNGELDTQNFMKYDEVDPPATGRTGSGPMRKMLLTPKDLSFVGYTYKNFEAVKGLHQSSDLNRSASLNRSSIDSAQSDSVVDYSTRHSYSDMEAQVLAASEDVMSE
;
A
#
# COMPACT_ATOMS: atom_id res chain seq x y z
N MET A 1 24.24 -27.54 13.05
CA MET A 1 23.87 -28.34 11.87
C MET A 1 24.55 -27.70 10.67
N ALA A 2 25.49 -28.40 10.03
CA ALA A 2 26.14 -27.88 8.82
C ALA A 2 25.23 -28.11 7.62
N TRP A 3 24.73 -27.03 7.01
CA TRP A 3 24.06 -27.09 5.71
C TRP A 3 25.12 -27.45 4.66
N SER A 4 25.18 -28.72 4.28
CA SER A 4 25.91 -29.13 3.08
C SER A 4 25.07 -28.77 1.87
N VAL A 5 25.45 -27.70 1.16
CA VAL A 5 24.99 -27.46 -0.21
C VAL A 5 25.25 -28.75 -0.99
N THR A 6 24.18 -29.39 -1.46
CA THR A 6 24.26 -30.67 -2.18
C THR A 6 25.09 -30.49 -3.46
N VAL A 7 25.88 -31.50 -3.81
CA VAL A 7 26.76 -31.53 -5.00
C VAL A 7 25.98 -31.29 -6.31
N GLU A 8 24.66 -31.44 -6.29
CA GLU A 8 23.76 -31.24 -7.44
C GLU A 8 23.61 -29.78 -7.86
N ALA A 9 23.80 -28.83 -6.94
CA ALA A 9 23.80 -27.40 -7.29
C ALA A 9 25.20 -27.02 -7.79
N ARG A 10 25.37 -26.88 -9.11
CA ARG A 10 26.59 -26.36 -9.74
C ARG A 10 26.77 -24.87 -9.44
N LEU A 11 27.06 -24.54 -8.18
CA LEU A 11 27.27 -23.17 -7.70
C LEU A 11 28.71 -22.73 -7.92
N THR A 12 28.91 -21.45 -8.21
CA THR A 12 30.25 -20.87 -8.17
C THR A 12 30.73 -20.75 -6.72
N PRO A 13 32.05 -20.63 -6.48
CA PRO A 13 32.59 -20.42 -5.14
C PRO A 13 31.99 -19.20 -4.45
N GLU A 14 31.78 -18.12 -5.18
CA GLU A 14 31.22 -16.87 -4.66
C GLU A 14 29.74 -17.02 -4.27
N ALA A 15 28.96 -17.78 -5.05
CA ALA A 15 27.57 -18.09 -4.69
C ALA A 15 27.51 -18.91 -3.40
N LYS A 16 28.39 -19.91 -3.27
CA LYS A 16 28.47 -20.76 -2.09
C LYS A 16 28.86 -19.95 -0.85
N ASP A 17 29.86 -19.07 -0.97
CA ASP A 17 30.27 -18.17 0.12
C ASP A 17 29.12 -17.26 0.55
N LEU A 18 28.42 -16.63 -0.41
CA LEU A 18 27.30 -15.74 -0.11
C LEU A 18 26.22 -16.45 0.70
N ILE A 19 25.80 -17.65 0.26
CA ILE A 19 24.78 -18.45 0.94
C ILE A 19 25.24 -18.81 2.35
N SER A 20 26.49 -19.27 2.51
CA SER A 20 27.04 -19.62 3.82
C SER A 20 27.09 -18.43 4.79
N ARG A 21 27.38 -17.22 4.30
CA ARG A 21 27.42 -16.00 5.12
C ARG A 21 26.04 -15.43 5.44
N PHE A 22 25.01 -15.77 4.67
CA PHE A 22 23.62 -15.51 5.06
C PHE A 22 23.10 -16.54 6.07
N LEU A 23 23.49 -17.81 5.91
CA LEU A 23 23.01 -18.93 6.71
C LEU A 23 23.98 -19.31 7.84
N CYS A 24 24.30 -18.33 8.69
CA CYS A 24 25.10 -18.54 9.89
C CYS A 24 24.46 -17.90 11.13
N ASP A 25 25.15 -18.04 12.26
CA ASP A 25 24.79 -17.39 13.53
C ASP A 25 24.67 -15.87 13.34
N VAL A 26 23.77 -15.27 14.13
CA VAL A 26 23.40 -13.84 13.98
C VAL A 26 24.61 -12.91 14.03
N GLU A 27 25.57 -13.20 14.90
CA GLU A 27 26.78 -12.37 15.10
C GLU A 27 27.69 -12.34 13.87
N ASN A 28 27.66 -13.39 13.05
CA ASN A 28 28.53 -13.53 11.87
C ASN A 28 27.77 -13.29 10.56
N ARG A 29 26.46 -13.07 10.63
CA ARG A 29 25.59 -12.99 9.46
C ARG A 29 25.88 -11.74 8.66
N LEU A 30 25.98 -11.91 7.35
CA LEU A 30 26.02 -10.79 6.40
C LEU A 30 24.65 -10.07 6.43
N GLY A 31 24.56 -8.98 7.20
CA GLY A 31 23.28 -8.30 7.47
C GLY A 31 23.22 -6.85 7.01
N ARG A 32 24.37 -6.18 6.88
CA ARG A 32 24.39 -4.77 6.47
C ARG A 32 24.43 -4.63 4.96
N ALA A 33 23.71 -3.64 4.43
CA ALA A 33 23.61 -3.41 3.00
C ALA A 33 24.97 -3.16 2.33
N ASP A 34 25.87 -2.42 2.96
CA ASP A 34 27.22 -2.16 2.45
C ASP A 34 28.05 -3.44 2.32
N GLN A 35 27.96 -4.34 3.30
CA GLN A 35 28.65 -5.62 3.26
C GLN A 35 28.08 -6.55 2.17
N ILE A 36 26.76 -6.55 1.99
CA ILE A 36 26.09 -7.34 0.94
C ILE A 36 26.50 -6.81 -0.44
N LYS A 37 26.43 -5.50 -0.65
CA LYS A 37 26.78 -4.87 -1.94
C LYS A 37 28.24 -5.08 -2.33
N ALA A 38 29.15 -5.14 -1.35
CA ALA A 38 30.58 -5.36 -1.56
C ALA A 38 30.96 -6.83 -1.77
N HIS A 39 30.01 -7.77 -1.65
CA HIS A 39 30.32 -9.19 -1.79
C HIS A 39 30.73 -9.55 -3.24
N PRO A 40 31.77 -10.39 -3.47
CA PRO A 40 32.27 -10.72 -4.81
C PRO A 40 31.22 -11.30 -5.78
N TRP A 41 30.19 -11.95 -5.25
CA TRP A 41 29.04 -12.43 -6.03
C TRP A 41 28.32 -11.30 -6.80
N PHE A 42 28.33 -10.07 -6.28
CA PHE A 42 27.67 -8.91 -6.88
C PHE A 42 28.63 -7.94 -7.57
N LYS A 43 29.87 -8.36 -7.88
CA LYS A 43 30.91 -7.49 -8.45
C LYS A 43 30.50 -6.75 -9.73
N ASP A 44 29.60 -7.34 -10.52
CA ASP A 44 29.16 -6.79 -11.81
C ASP A 44 27.85 -5.99 -11.70
N ILE A 45 27.32 -5.81 -10.47
CA ILE A 45 26.08 -5.06 -10.23
C ILE A 45 26.38 -3.58 -10.00
N ALA A 46 25.87 -2.74 -10.91
CA ALA A 46 25.87 -1.29 -10.74
C ALA A 46 24.68 -0.85 -9.86
N TRP A 47 24.86 -0.85 -8.54
CA TRP A 47 23.79 -0.60 -7.56
C TRP A 47 23.05 0.73 -7.74
N ASP A 48 23.74 1.80 -8.17
CA ASP A 48 23.12 3.13 -8.38
C ASP A 48 22.21 3.16 -9.62
N LYS A 49 22.37 2.19 -10.52
CA LYS A 49 21.62 2.08 -11.78
C LYS A 49 20.75 0.83 -11.80
N LEU A 50 20.48 0.22 -10.65
CA LEU A 50 19.78 -1.06 -10.57
C LEU A 50 18.39 -1.02 -11.26
N TYR A 51 17.69 0.11 -11.19
CA TYR A 51 16.40 0.32 -11.84
C TYR A 51 16.48 0.48 -13.37
N GLU A 52 17.67 0.77 -13.91
CA GLU A 52 17.92 0.87 -15.35
C GLU A 52 18.32 -0.48 -15.96
N VAL A 53 18.72 -1.44 -15.12
CA VAL A 53 19.15 -2.77 -15.57
C VAL A 53 17.95 -3.58 -16.06
N GLU A 54 18.09 -4.17 -17.25
CA GLU A 54 17.08 -5.08 -17.78
C GLU A 54 16.97 -6.33 -16.89
N ALA A 55 15.74 -6.67 -16.50
CA ALA A 55 15.49 -7.88 -15.72
C ALA A 55 15.92 -9.13 -16.51
N ALA A 56 16.62 -10.04 -15.84
CA ALA A 56 17.08 -11.29 -16.43
C ALA A 56 15.93 -12.18 -16.96
N PHE A 57 14.73 -11.98 -16.43
CA PHE A 57 13.52 -12.67 -16.87
C PHE A 57 12.33 -11.69 -16.88
N LYS A 58 11.54 -11.73 -17.95
CA LYS A 58 10.30 -10.98 -18.13
C LYS A 58 9.16 -11.99 -18.28
N PRO A 59 8.22 -12.09 -17.31
CA PRO A 59 7.09 -13.01 -17.41
C PRO A 59 6.16 -12.59 -18.56
N GLU A 60 5.49 -13.56 -19.18
CA GLU A 60 4.50 -13.29 -20.21
C GLU A 60 3.23 -12.68 -19.58
N VAL A 61 2.73 -11.62 -20.22
CA VAL A 61 1.48 -10.95 -19.83
C VAL A 61 0.67 -10.69 -21.09
N ASN A 62 -0.46 -11.36 -21.22
CA ASN A 62 -1.31 -11.34 -22.41
C ASN A 62 -2.35 -10.20 -22.40
N GLY A 63 -2.57 -9.54 -21.26
CA GLY A 63 -3.53 -8.44 -21.14
C GLY A 63 -3.66 -7.91 -19.72
N GLU A 64 -4.47 -6.85 -19.54
CA GLU A 64 -4.63 -6.16 -18.25
C GLU A 64 -5.25 -7.02 -17.14
N LEU A 65 -6.08 -7.99 -17.52
CA LEU A 65 -6.75 -8.92 -16.60
C LEU A 65 -6.09 -10.31 -16.59
N ASP A 66 -4.89 -10.43 -17.14
CA ASP A 66 -4.18 -11.71 -17.21
C ASP A 66 -3.77 -12.19 -15.81
N THR A 67 -4.21 -13.39 -15.45
CA THR A 67 -3.92 -14.04 -14.16
C THR A 67 -3.07 -15.30 -14.31
N GLN A 68 -2.46 -15.55 -15.47
CA GLN A 68 -1.74 -16.80 -15.73
C GLN A 68 -0.52 -17.04 -14.81
N ASN A 69 0.12 -15.98 -14.32
CA ASN A 69 1.27 -16.06 -13.41
C ASN A 69 0.86 -16.22 -11.93
N PHE A 70 -0.43 -16.37 -11.63
CA PHE A 70 -0.94 -16.63 -10.28
C PHE A 70 -1.25 -18.11 -10.09
N MET A 71 -1.13 -18.59 -8.85
CA MET A 71 -1.59 -19.93 -8.49
C MET A 71 -3.11 -19.99 -8.64
N LYS A 72 -3.59 -21.05 -9.29
CA LYS A 72 -5.01 -21.37 -9.32
C LYS A 72 -5.35 -22.10 -8.03
N TYR A 73 -6.26 -21.53 -7.26
CA TYR A 73 -6.86 -22.19 -6.13
C TYR A 73 -8.24 -22.68 -6.55
N ASP A 74 -8.66 -23.80 -5.96
CA ASP A 74 -10.05 -24.19 -6.07
C ASP A 74 -10.91 -23.07 -5.47
N GLU A 75 -11.94 -22.66 -6.20
CA GLU A 75 -12.92 -21.71 -5.68
C GLU A 75 -13.57 -22.35 -4.46
N VAL A 76 -13.16 -21.89 -3.27
CA VAL A 76 -13.86 -22.23 -2.03
C VAL A 76 -15.24 -21.62 -2.17
N ASP A 77 -16.29 -22.41 -1.90
CA ASP A 77 -17.67 -21.93 -1.95
C ASP A 77 -17.74 -20.54 -1.30
N PRO A 78 -18.30 -19.53 -1.99
CA PRO A 78 -18.34 -18.18 -1.47
C PRO A 78 -18.90 -18.22 -0.06
N PRO A 79 -18.24 -17.61 0.94
CA PRO A 79 -18.73 -17.64 2.31
C PRO A 79 -20.17 -17.18 2.29
N ALA A 80 -21.09 -18.07 2.71
CA ALA A 80 -22.53 -17.90 2.64
C ALA A 80 -22.88 -16.46 3.02
N THR A 81 -23.22 -15.62 2.03
CA THR A 81 -23.37 -14.16 2.10
C THR A 81 -23.36 -13.65 3.52
N GLY A 82 -22.15 -13.48 4.06
CA GLY A 82 -21.93 -13.29 5.48
C GLY A 82 -22.39 -11.90 5.88
N ARG A 83 -23.69 -11.76 6.17
CA ARG A 83 -24.33 -10.61 6.83
C ARG A 83 -23.65 -9.28 6.51
N THR A 84 -23.73 -8.84 5.26
CA THR A 84 -23.53 -7.43 4.88
C THR A 84 -24.71 -6.61 5.36
N GLY A 85 -24.72 -6.38 6.66
CA GLY A 85 -25.65 -5.50 7.30
C GLY A 85 -25.05 -5.11 8.62
N SER A 86 -24.38 -3.97 8.67
CA SER A 86 -24.53 -3.16 9.87
C SER A 86 -26.03 -3.00 10.06
N GLY A 87 -26.60 -3.71 11.04
CA GLY A 87 -28.01 -3.52 11.38
C GLY A 87 -28.29 -2.03 11.53
N PRO A 88 -29.53 -1.58 11.28
CA PRO A 88 -29.90 -0.21 11.56
C PRO A 88 -29.53 0.03 13.04
N MET A 89 -28.76 1.08 13.33
CA MET A 89 -28.30 1.47 14.68
C MET A 89 -26.99 0.83 15.23
N ARG A 90 -25.84 1.05 14.57
CA ARG A 90 -24.53 1.07 15.26
C ARG A 90 -23.86 2.45 15.29
N LYS A 91 -24.61 3.53 15.05
CA LYS A 91 -24.05 4.89 15.00
C LYS A 91 -24.46 5.70 16.22
N MET A 92 -23.68 5.59 17.31
CA MET A 92 -23.44 6.75 18.18
C MET A 92 -22.31 6.53 19.20
N LEU A 93 -21.97 5.29 19.56
CA LEU A 93 -20.89 5.02 20.51
C LEU A 93 -19.89 4.04 19.91
N LEU A 94 -18.65 4.48 19.75
CA LEU A 94 -17.53 3.61 19.38
C LEU A 94 -17.42 2.53 20.47
N THR A 95 -17.55 1.26 20.08
CA THR A 95 -17.26 0.17 21.01
C THR A 95 -15.74 0.08 21.22
N PRO A 96 -15.26 -0.48 22.33
CA PRO A 96 -13.83 -0.74 22.51
C PRO A 96 -13.17 -1.54 21.37
N LYS A 97 -13.97 -2.33 20.62
CA LYS A 97 -13.52 -3.05 19.42
C LYS A 97 -13.37 -2.14 18.20
N ASP A 98 -14.20 -1.10 18.09
CA ASP A 98 -14.08 -0.10 17.01
C ASP A 98 -12.85 0.80 17.21
N LEU A 99 -12.39 0.97 18.46
CA LEU A 99 -11.17 1.71 18.79
C LEU A 99 -9.89 1.03 18.27
N SER A 100 -9.88 -0.30 18.11
CA SER A 100 -8.71 -1.05 17.63
C SER A 100 -8.30 -0.71 16.20
N PHE A 101 -9.18 -0.08 15.41
CA PHE A 101 -8.96 0.26 14.00
C PHE A 101 -8.99 1.76 13.73
N VAL A 102 -8.98 2.60 14.77
CA VAL A 102 -8.83 4.05 14.60
C VAL A 102 -7.48 4.33 13.93
N GLY A 103 -7.50 5.09 12.83
CA GLY A 103 -6.30 5.37 12.03
C GLY A 103 -5.94 4.32 10.98
N TYR A 104 -6.76 3.27 10.81
CA TYR A 104 -6.52 2.23 9.78
C TYR A 104 -6.71 2.76 8.35
N THR A 105 -7.65 3.70 8.14
CA THR A 105 -7.92 4.24 6.81
C THR A 105 -6.75 5.10 6.32
N TYR A 106 -6.08 4.63 5.27
CA TYR A 106 -5.01 5.34 4.59
C TYR A 106 -5.40 5.68 3.15
N LYS A 107 -5.03 6.88 2.68
CA LYS A 107 -5.16 7.31 1.28
C LYS A 107 -3.82 7.84 0.80
N ASN A 108 -3.25 7.19 -0.23
CA ASN A 108 -2.06 7.70 -0.90
C ASN A 108 -2.45 8.85 -1.83
N PHE A 109 -2.21 10.09 -1.42
CA PHE A 109 -2.55 11.28 -2.20
C PHE A 109 -1.57 11.55 -3.36
N GLU A 110 -0.35 11.03 -3.32
CA GLU A 110 0.64 11.18 -4.40
C GLU A 110 0.21 10.39 -5.65
N ALA A 111 -0.30 9.17 -5.44
CA ALA A 111 -0.84 8.33 -6.51
C ALA A 111 -2.02 8.99 -7.26
N VAL A 112 -2.77 9.89 -6.59
CA VAL A 112 -3.91 10.61 -7.19
C VAL A 112 -3.45 11.88 -7.92
N LYS A 113 -2.41 12.56 -7.42
CA LYS A 113 -1.89 13.80 -8.03
C LYS A 113 -1.07 13.55 -9.30
N GLY A 114 -0.40 12.41 -9.42
CA GLY A 114 0.40 12.05 -10.60
C GLY A 114 -0.40 11.98 -11.92
N LEU A 115 -1.73 11.84 -11.84
CA LEU A 115 -2.62 11.84 -13.02
C LEU A 115 -2.91 13.25 -13.57
N HIS A 116 -2.69 14.31 -12.78
CA HIS A 116 -3.00 15.69 -13.17
C HIS A 116 -1.85 16.40 -13.90
N GLN A 117 -0.64 15.86 -13.90
CA GLN A 117 0.51 16.50 -14.59
C GLN A 117 0.77 15.98 -16.01
N SER A 118 0.12 14.89 -16.45
CA SER A 118 0.30 14.37 -17.81
C SER A 118 -0.78 14.80 -18.82
N SER A 119 -1.76 15.62 -18.41
CA SER A 119 -2.91 15.94 -19.25
C SER A 119 -2.73 17.07 -20.29
N ASP A 120 -1.56 17.71 -20.39
CA ASP A 120 -1.40 18.87 -21.27
C ASP A 120 -0.75 18.61 -22.64
N LEU A 121 -0.43 17.37 -23.01
CA LEU A 121 0.03 17.04 -24.37
C LEU A 121 -0.68 15.79 -24.92
N ASN A 122 -1.52 16.02 -25.94
CA ASN A 122 -2.22 15.05 -26.80
C ASN A 122 -3.54 14.44 -26.30
N ARG A 123 -4.58 15.27 -26.43
CA ARG A 123 -5.98 14.84 -26.63
C ARG A 123 -6.14 14.12 -27.98
N SER A 124 -6.10 12.79 -28.00
CA SER A 124 -6.95 11.95 -28.86
C SER A 124 -6.72 10.46 -28.58
N ALA A 125 -7.82 9.73 -28.36
CA ALA A 125 -7.95 8.30 -27.99
C ALA A 125 -7.75 7.98 -26.49
N SER A 126 -8.62 8.56 -25.65
CA SER A 126 -8.86 8.08 -24.28
C SER A 126 -9.64 6.76 -24.34
N LEU A 127 -8.99 5.65 -23.98
CA LEU A 127 -9.68 4.46 -23.52
C LEU A 127 -10.11 4.73 -22.08
N ASN A 128 -11.42 4.68 -21.85
CA ASN A 128 -12.04 4.80 -20.54
C ASN A 128 -11.52 3.69 -19.61
N ARG A 129 -10.50 3.99 -18.81
CA ARG A 129 -10.13 3.15 -17.67
C ARG A 129 -11.18 3.39 -16.59
N SER A 130 -12.24 2.59 -16.61
CA SER A 130 -13.19 2.55 -15.49
C SER A 130 -12.41 2.11 -14.25
N SER A 131 -12.08 3.07 -13.39
CA SER A 131 -11.55 2.84 -12.06
C SER A 131 -12.48 1.83 -11.38
N ILE A 132 -11.93 0.71 -10.88
CA ILE A 132 -12.70 -0.21 -10.06
C ILE A 132 -12.88 0.44 -8.69
N ASP A 133 -13.81 1.38 -8.62
CA ASP A 133 -14.34 1.86 -7.36
C ASP A 133 -15.38 0.83 -6.91
N SER A 134 -14.95 -0.12 -6.09
CA SER A 134 -15.88 -1.01 -5.37
C SER A 134 -16.50 -0.23 -4.22
N ALA A 135 -17.32 0.77 -4.57
CA ALA A 135 -18.14 1.53 -3.65
C ALA A 135 -19.60 1.55 -4.15
N GLN A 136 -20.19 0.36 -4.35
CA GLN A 136 -21.64 0.25 -4.24
C GLN A 136 -22.01 0.20 -2.75
N SER A 137 -21.93 1.36 -2.10
CA SER A 137 -22.77 1.65 -0.94
C SER A 137 -23.79 2.68 -1.40
N ASP A 138 -24.97 2.17 -1.72
CA ASP A 138 -26.14 2.97 -2.04
C ASP A 138 -26.58 3.71 -0.77
N SER A 139 -26.06 4.92 -0.59
CA SER A 139 -26.70 5.91 0.26
C SER A 139 -26.62 7.24 -0.46
N VAL A 140 -27.66 7.52 -1.24
CA VAL A 140 -28.00 8.86 -1.73
C VAL A 140 -28.01 9.81 -0.53
N VAL A 141 -26.97 10.62 -0.41
CA VAL A 141 -26.99 11.88 0.34
C VAL A 141 -26.33 12.94 -0.54
N ASP A 142 -27.17 13.79 -1.11
CA ASP A 142 -26.76 14.98 -1.84
C ASP A 142 -26.09 15.95 -0.84
N TYR A 143 -24.82 16.28 -1.07
CA TYR A 143 -24.08 17.24 -0.25
C TYR A 143 -24.01 18.61 -0.91
N SER A 144 -25.05 19.05 -1.60
CA SER A 144 -25.20 20.48 -1.91
C SER A 144 -25.63 21.27 -0.67
N THR A 145 -24.73 21.43 0.31
CA THR A 145 -24.80 22.51 1.30
C THR A 145 -23.39 22.82 1.82
N ARG A 146 -22.77 23.84 1.22
CA ARG A 146 -21.66 24.55 1.86
C ARG A 146 -22.22 25.27 3.09
N HIS A 147 -21.79 24.89 4.29
CA HIS A 147 -21.85 25.75 5.46
C HIS A 147 -20.43 26.18 5.82
N SER A 148 -20.22 27.50 5.74
CA SER A 148 -18.98 28.17 6.10
C SER A 148 -18.80 28.08 7.62
N TYR A 149 -17.73 27.42 8.06
CA TYR A 149 -17.26 27.51 9.44
C TYR A 149 -16.59 28.88 9.63
N SER A 150 -17.37 29.91 9.96
CA SER A 150 -16.81 31.21 10.38
C SER A 150 -17.65 32.00 11.37
N ASP A 151 -18.86 31.57 11.76
CA ASP A 151 -19.78 32.43 12.55
C ASP A 151 -20.04 32.00 14.01
N MET A 152 -19.39 30.94 14.50
CA MET A 152 -19.61 30.49 15.89
C MET A 152 -18.58 30.99 16.91
N GLU A 153 -17.54 31.72 16.49
CA GLU A 153 -16.58 32.34 17.41
C GLU A 153 -16.93 33.79 17.79
N ALA A 154 -17.82 34.46 17.06
CA ALA A 154 -18.13 35.88 17.29
C ALA A 154 -19.18 36.15 18.38
N GLN A 155 -19.87 35.12 18.91
CA GLN A 155 -20.97 35.33 19.88
C GLN A 155 -20.66 34.90 21.32
N VAL A 156 -19.50 34.29 21.59
CA VAL A 156 -19.13 33.87 22.96
C VAL A 156 -18.38 34.97 23.72
N LEU A 157 -17.84 35.97 23.02
CA LEU A 157 -17.04 37.06 23.63
C LEU A 157 -17.83 38.32 23.99
N ALA A 158 -19.13 38.41 23.68
CA ALA A 158 -19.94 39.61 23.93
C ALA A 158 -20.72 39.60 25.26
N ALA A 159 -20.63 38.52 26.06
CA ALA A 159 -21.49 38.33 27.24
C ALA A 159 -20.76 38.47 28.59
N SER A 160 -19.53 38.97 28.63
CA SER A 160 -18.70 38.94 29.84
C SER A 160 -18.04 40.27 30.24
N GLU A 161 -18.69 41.41 30.00
CA GLU A 161 -18.39 42.68 30.70
C GLU A 161 -19.68 43.50 30.88
N ASP A 162 -20.37 43.35 32.01
CA ASP A 162 -20.74 44.54 32.79
C ASP A 162 -21.11 44.17 34.24
N VAL A 163 -20.34 44.75 35.16
CA VAL A 163 -20.43 44.65 36.61
C VAL A 163 -20.48 46.10 37.12
N MET A 164 -21.53 46.41 37.89
CA MET A 164 -21.68 47.45 38.92
C MET A 164 -22.41 48.78 38.62
N SER A 165 -23.06 49.25 39.70
CA SER A 165 -23.69 50.55 40.02
C SER A 165 -25.22 50.54 39.84
N GLU A 166 -26.08 50.78 40.85
CA GLU A 166 -26.01 51.31 42.23
C GLU A 166 -26.90 50.51 43.19
#